data_AF-A0A9P6BD13-F1
#
_entry.id   AF-A0A9P6BD13-F1
#
_cell.length_a   1.000
_cell.length_b   1.000
_cell.length_c   1.000
_cell.angle_alpha   90.00
_cell.angle_beta   90.00
_cell.angle_gamma   90.00
#
_symmetry.space_group_name_H-M   'P 1'
#
loop_
_entity.id
_entity.type
_entity.pdbx_description
1 polymer ?
#
loop_
_entity_poly.entity_id
_entity_poly.type
_entity_poly.pdbx_seq_one_letter_code
_entity_poly.pdbx_strand_id
1 'polypeptide(L)'
;PTHILAAVDTKSSKAQMYPVHGLLYAVNCATRIFPLGSLASPPTPERSLDQGFTLTLPFIPFNIPHLASFEFINTFLYNNNSETFIRNLFPSLPNGTFPTADLDRPSIRTRLSYTLATSFTVSDLLETARFMHGVWSNLTALGVVQEEIWGALDLAWLILLEGISLA
;
A
#
# COMPACT_ATOMS: atom_id res chain seq x y z
N PRO A 1 13.56 -11.54 4.71
CA PRO A 1 13.19 -10.42 5.60
C PRO A 1 14.32 -10.16 6.60
N THR A 2 14.50 -8.93 7.03
CA THR A 2 15.58 -8.50 7.95
C THR A 2 15.04 -7.96 9.27
N HIS A 3 13.79 -7.51 9.30
CA HIS A 3 13.14 -6.89 10.45
C HIS A 3 11.68 -7.34 10.52
N ILE A 4 11.09 -7.23 11.71
CA ILE A 4 9.64 -7.24 11.90
C ILE A 4 9.18 -5.80 12.12
N LEU A 5 8.40 -5.27 11.19
CA LEU A 5 7.74 -3.98 11.34
C LEU A 5 6.38 -4.19 11.99
N ALA A 6 6.15 -3.61 13.16
CA ALA A 6 4.83 -3.55 13.76
C ALA A 6 4.16 -2.23 13.36
N ALA A 7 3.24 -2.33 12.40
CA ALA A 7 2.34 -1.23 12.04
C ALA A 7 1.31 -1.08 13.16
N VAL A 8 1.45 -0.03 13.97
CA VAL A 8 0.56 0.30 15.08
C VAL A 8 -0.44 1.33 14.58
N ASP A 9 -1.74 1.06 14.73
CA ASP A 9 -2.77 2.01 14.36
C ASP A 9 -2.68 3.28 15.24
N THR A 10 -2.72 4.45 14.63
CA THR A 10 -2.73 5.72 15.37
C THR A 10 -4.02 5.96 16.13
N LYS A 11 -5.13 5.35 15.70
CA LYS A 11 -6.46 5.57 16.26
C LYS A 11 -6.89 4.48 17.24
N SER A 12 -6.22 3.33 17.23
CA SER A 12 -6.50 2.21 18.11
C SER A 12 -5.21 1.55 18.57
N SER A 13 -5.21 0.88 19.73
CA SER A 13 -4.02 0.12 20.19
C SER A 13 -3.79 -1.19 19.42
N LYS A 14 -4.35 -1.35 18.21
CA LYS A 14 -4.17 -2.54 17.37
C LYS A 14 -2.87 -2.42 16.60
N ALA A 15 -2.19 -3.56 16.43
CA ALA A 15 -0.99 -3.63 15.62
C ALA A 15 -1.01 -4.86 14.71
N GLN A 16 -0.40 -4.73 13.53
CA GLN A 16 -0.13 -5.84 12.61
C GLN A 16 1.38 -5.92 12.36
N MET A 17 1.90 -7.15 12.32
CA MET A 17 3.33 -7.41 12.16
C MET A 17 3.64 -7.84 10.73
N TYR A 18 4.64 -7.19 10.13
CA TYR A 18 5.07 -7.42 8.75
C TYR A 18 6.55 -7.80 8.70
N PRO A 19 6.89 -8.96 8.13
CA PRO A 19 8.29 -9.27 7.84
C PRO A 19 8.79 -8.42 6.68
N VAL A 20 9.80 -7.57 6.91
CA VAL A 20 10.25 -6.59 5.91
C VAL A 20 11.77 -6.54 5.72
N HIS A 21 12.21 -6.00 4.58
CA HIS A 21 13.61 -5.64 4.33
C HIS A 21 13.79 -4.16 4.65
N GLY A 22 14.48 -3.83 5.75
CA GLY A 22 14.63 -2.43 6.19
C GLY A 22 15.28 -1.55 5.13
N LEU A 23 16.17 -2.12 4.30
CA LEU A 23 16.78 -1.43 3.17
C LEU A 23 15.76 -0.97 2.12
N LEU A 24 14.71 -1.76 1.87
CA LEU A 24 13.67 -1.39 0.92
C LEU A 24 12.96 -0.11 1.34
N TYR A 25 12.66 0.01 2.63
CA TYR A 25 12.09 1.23 3.19
C TYR A 25 13.12 2.35 3.22
N ALA A 26 14.37 2.09 3.59
CA ALA A 26 15.41 3.13 3.61
C ALA A 26 15.67 3.77 2.23
N VAL A 27 15.48 3.02 1.15
CA VAL A 27 15.62 3.52 -0.23
C VAL A 27 14.38 4.30 -0.68
N ASN A 28 13.19 3.81 -0.33
CA ASN A 28 11.92 4.31 -0.88
C ASN A 28 11.17 5.28 0.04
N CYS A 29 11.60 5.43 1.29
CA CYS A 29 10.92 6.22 2.31
C CYS A 29 11.88 7.23 2.94
N ALA A 30 11.52 8.51 2.90
CA ALA A 30 12.25 9.59 3.55
C ALA A 30 12.16 9.51 5.08
N THR A 31 11.05 8.98 5.62
CA THR A 31 10.94 8.72 7.06
C THR A 31 11.84 7.56 7.42
N ARG A 32 12.91 7.84 8.18
CA ARG A 32 13.89 6.84 8.62
C ARG A 32 13.35 6.01 9.78
N ILE A 33 12.49 5.04 9.48
CA ILE A 33 11.87 4.16 10.49
C ILE A 33 12.81 3.06 11.00
N PHE A 34 13.86 2.74 10.24
CA PHE A 34 14.88 1.75 10.62
C PHE A 34 16.16 2.44 11.11
N PRO A 35 16.68 2.08 12.30
CA PRO A 35 17.99 2.56 12.76
C PRO A 35 19.11 2.15 11.79
N LEU A 36 20.00 3.07 11.44
CA LEU A 36 21.11 2.80 10.50
C LEU A 36 21.97 1.59 10.92
N GLY A 37 22.18 1.41 12.23
CA GLY A 37 22.94 0.28 12.77
C GLY A 37 22.26 -1.08 12.56
N SER A 38 20.93 -1.14 12.46
CA SER A 38 20.20 -2.40 12.25
C SER A 38 20.17 -2.84 10.79
N LEU A 39 20.56 -1.97 9.86
CA LEU A 39 20.68 -2.28 8.43
C LEU A 39 22.03 -2.90 8.05
N ALA A 40 23.02 -2.85 8.95
CA ALA A 40 24.42 -3.15 8.62
C ALA A 40 24.71 -4.65 8.44
N SER A 41 23.94 -5.53 9.10
CA SER A 41 24.18 -6.98 9.07
C SER A 41 22.88 -7.76 8.87
N PRO A 42 22.81 -8.67 7.89
CA PRO A 42 21.66 -9.55 7.76
C PRO A 42 21.60 -10.50 8.97
N PRO A 43 20.39 -10.86 9.43
CA PRO A 43 20.22 -11.79 10.53
C PRO A 43 20.69 -13.18 10.11
N THR A 44 21.55 -13.79 10.93
CA THR A 44 22.09 -15.13 10.66
C THR A 44 21.15 -16.17 11.28
N PRO A 45 20.67 -17.16 10.50
CA PRO A 45 19.86 -18.23 11.06
C PRO A 45 20.71 -19.11 11.97
N GLU A 46 20.24 -19.32 13.20
CA GLU A 46 20.85 -20.25 14.14
C GLU A 46 20.23 -21.63 13.93
N ARG A 47 21.09 -22.65 13.76
CA ARG A 47 20.63 -24.03 13.60
C ARG A 47 20.56 -24.69 14.97
N SER A 48 19.35 -25.05 15.40
CA SER A 48 19.16 -25.94 16.54
C SER A 48 19.29 -27.39 16.06
N LEU A 49 20.04 -28.21 16.80
CA LEU A 49 20.24 -29.63 16.48
C LEU A 49 18.90 -30.41 16.46
N ASP A 50 17.89 -29.91 17.18
CA ASP A 50 16.65 -30.66 17.45
C ASP A 50 15.38 -29.96 16.92
N GLN A 51 15.46 -28.69 16.50
CA GLN A 51 14.28 -27.83 16.24
C GLN A 51 14.32 -27.03 14.91
N GLY A 52 15.26 -27.33 14.01
CA GLY A 52 15.35 -26.64 12.72
C GLY A 52 16.11 -25.32 12.78
N PHE A 53 15.72 -24.34 11.95
CA PHE A 53 16.36 -23.02 11.86
C PHE A 53 15.55 -21.96 12.61
N THR A 54 16.19 -21.24 13.52
CA THR A 54 15.61 -20.09 14.23
C THR A 54 16.23 -18.81 13.71
N LEU A 55 15.42 -17.77 13.46
CA LEU A 55 15.87 -16.47 12.98
C LEU A 55 15.40 -15.37 13.93
N THR A 56 16.34 -14.70 14.60
CA THR A 56 16.04 -13.56 15.46
C THR A 56 16.05 -12.28 14.62
N LEU A 57 14.92 -11.57 14.59
CA LEU A 57 14.75 -10.35 13.82
C LEU A 57 14.51 -9.14 14.75
N PRO A 58 15.12 -7.97 14.48
CA PRO A 58 14.80 -6.75 15.20
C PRO A 58 13.33 -6.37 15.00
N PHE A 59 12.69 -5.96 16.09
CA PHE A 59 11.31 -5.52 16.12
C PHE A 59 11.23 -3.99 16.08
N ILE A 60 10.52 -3.44 15.11
CA ILE A 60 10.42 -2.00 14.86
C ILE A 60 8.95 -1.57 14.91
N PRO A 61 8.50 -0.87 15.97
CA PRO A 61 7.16 -0.29 16.00
C PRO A 61 7.10 1.00 15.17
N PHE A 62 6.04 1.16 14.40
CA PHE A 62 5.79 2.38 13.64
C PHE A 62 4.29 2.72 13.59
N ASN A 63 3.97 3.97 13.89
CA ASN A 63 2.58 4.44 13.89
C ASN A 63 2.09 4.68 12.46
N ILE A 64 0.99 4.03 12.09
CA ILE A 64 0.38 4.09 10.76
C ILE A 64 -1.00 4.76 10.87
N PRO A 65 -1.25 5.84 10.08
CA PRO A 65 -2.54 6.56 10.08
C PRO A 65 -3.76 5.70 9.74
N HIS A 66 -3.60 4.70 8.88
CA HIS A 66 -4.68 3.85 8.41
C HIS A 66 -4.20 2.40 8.21
N LEU A 67 -4.38 1.57 9.23
CA LEU A 67 -3.81 0.22 9.26
C LEU A 67 -4.29 -0.67 8.08
N ALA A 68 -5.58 -0.59 7.71
CA ALA A 68 -6.16 -1.44 6.68
C ALA A 68 -5.59 -1.22 5.27
N SER A 69 -5.00 -0.05 4.98
CA SER A 69 -4.39 0.22 3.67
C SER A 69 -2.88 -0.08 3.62
N PHE A 70 -2.26 -0.40 4.75
CA PHE A 70 -0.81 -0.52 4.84
C PHE A 70 -0.25 -1.66 3.98
N GLU A 71 -0.94 -2.81 3.92
CA GLU A 71 -0.45 -3.97 3.16
C GLU A 71 -0.34 -3.70 1.66
N PHE A 72 -1.20 -2.85 1.11
CA PHE A 72 -1.14 -2.46 -0.31
C PHE A 72 0.11 -1.63 -0.62
N ILE A 73 0.47 -0.74 0.29
CA ILE A 73 1.69 0.07 0.18
C ILE A 73 2.91 -0.83 0.36
N ASN A 74 2.92 -1.70 1.38
CA ASN A 74 4.00 -2.65 1.61
C ASN A 74 4.23 -3.52 0.37
N THR A 75 3.17 -4.07 -0.22
CA THR A 75 3.22 -4.86 -1.47
C THR A 75 3.78 -4.04 -2.64
N PHE A 76 3.33 -2.80 -2.81
CA PHE A 76 3.83 -1.92 -3.86
C PHE A 76 5.34 -1.65 -3.72
N LEU A 77 5.83 -1.38 -2.50
CA LEU A 77 7.24 -1.14 -2.27
C LEU A 77 8.13 -2.30 -2.77
N TYR A 78 7.62 -3.54 -2.76
CA TYR A 78 8.36 -4.70 -3.25
C TYR A 78 8.25 -4.92 -4.75
N ASN A 79 7.07 -4.71 -5.32
CA ASN A 79 6.78 -5.12 -6.70
C ASN A 79 6.83 -3.96 -7.71
N ASN A 80 6.79 -2.71 -7.23
CA ASN A 80 6.68 -1.49 -8.01
C ASN A 80 5.60 -1.58 -9.12
N ASN A 81 4.47 -2.21 -8.82
CA ASN A 81 3.42 -2.48 -9.80
C ASN A 81 2.21 -1.55 -9.59
N SER A 82 2.21 -0.44 -10.32
CA SER A 82 1.15 0.57 -10.27
C SER A 82 -0.20 0.03 -10.75
N GLU A 83 -0.22 -0.90 -11.70
CA GLU A 83 -1.48 -1.47 -12.19
C GLU A 83 -2.18 -2.29 -11.10
N THR A 84 -1.44 -3.18 -10.42
CA THR A 84 -1.96 -3.94 -9.29
C THR A 84 -2.36 -3.01 -8.14
N PHE A 85 -1.57 -1.97 -7.88
CA PHE A 85 -1.91 -0.98 -6.86
C PHE A 85 -3.24 -0.28 -7.15
N ILE A 86 -3.41 0.28 -8.36
CA ILE A 86 -4.66 0.94 -8.76
C ILE A 86 -5.85 -0.03 -8.64
N ARG A 87 -5.73 -1.25 -9.19
CA ARG A 87 -6.79 -2.26 -9.13
C ARG A 87 -7.25 -2.54 -7.69
N ASN A 88 -6.31 -2.55 -6.76
CA ASN A 88 -6.56 -2.82 -5.35
C ASN A 88 -7.17 -1.63 -4.59
N LEU A 89 -7.13 -0.42 -5.14
CA LEU A 89 -7.76 0.76 -4.51
C LEU A 89 -9.28 0.78 -4.71
N PHE A 90 -9.79 0.10 -5.73
CA PHE A 90 -11.21 0.06 -6.02
C PHE A 90 -11.85 -1.22 -5.49
N PRO A 91 -13.17 -1.20 -5.18
CA PRO A 91 -13.92 -2.41 -4.89
C PRO A 91 -13.81 -3.40 -6.06
N SER A 92 -13.99 -4.69 -5.77
CA SER A 92 -13.85 -5.77 -6.77
C SER A 92 -14.77 -5.53 -7.97
N LEU A 93 -14.17 -5.04 -9.06
CA LEU A 93 -14.84 -4.90 -10.34
C LEU A 93 -14.94 -6.25 -11.04
N PRO A 94 -15.92 -6.44 -11.95
CA PRO A 94 -16.00 -7.62 -12.79
C PRO A 94 -14.66 -7.88 -13.51
N ASN A 95 -14.26 -9.16 -13.60
CA ASN A 95 -13.00 -9.56 -14.24
C ASN A 95 -12.90 -8.98 -15.67
N GLY A 96 -11.75 -8.37 -15.99
CA GLY A 96 -11.50 -7.76 -17.31
C GLY A 96 -11.92 -6.29 -17.45
N THR A 97 -12.55 -5.69 -16.43
CA THR A 97 -12.98 -4.28 -16.46
C THR A 97 -11.80 -3.30 -16.46
N PHE A 98 -10.77 -3.60 -15.67
CA PHE A 98 -9.52 -2.87 -15.71
C PHE A 98 -8.70 -3.33 -16.93
N PRO A 99 -8.46 -2.45 -17.91
CA PRO A 99 -7.58 -2.77 -19.01
C PRO A 99 -6.14 -2.87 -18.53
N THR A 100 -5.36 -3.75 -19.17
CA THR A 100 -3.91 -3.87 -19.02
C THR A 100 -3.14 -2.78 -19.80
N ALA A 101 -3.87 -1.86 -20.43
CA ALA A 101 -3.33 -0.78 -21.25
C ALA A 101 -3.27 0.54 -20.45
N ASP A 102 -2.50 1.49 -20.98
CA ASP A 102 -2.31 2.85 -20.46
C ASP A 102 -3.62 3.48 -19.90
N LEU A 103 -3.76 3.42 -18.58
CA LEU A 103 -4.96 3.82 -17.85
C LEU A 103 -5.22 5.34 -17.93
N ASP A 104 -4.21 6.12 -18.29
CA ASP A 104 -4.32 7.58 -18.43
C ASP A 104 -5.00 8.00 -19.74
N ARG A 105 -5.26 7.05 -20.65
CA ARG A 105 -6.04 7.33 -21.85
C ARG A 105 -7.45 7.80 -21.46
N PRO A 106 -7.90 8.99 -21.91
CA PRO A 106 -9.19 9.56 -21.50
C PRO A 106 -10.38 8.62 -21.73
N SER A 107 -10.38 7.86 -22.83
CA SER A 107 -11.44 6.90 -23.16
C SER A 107 -11.50 5.70 -22.21
N ILE A 108 -10.37 5.29 -21.64
CA ILE A 108 -10.30 4.20 -20.65
C ILE A 108 -10.78 4.73 -19.29
N ARG A 109 -10.30 5.90 -18.89
CA ARG A 109 -10.68 6.56 -17.64
C ARG A 109 -12.19 6.73 -17.55
N THR A 110 -12.80 7.38 -18.55
CA THR A 110 -14.24 7.64 -18.58
C THR A 110 -15.07 6.34 -18.56
N ARG A 111 -14.61 5.28 -19.25
CA ARG A 111 -15.29 3.98 -19.20
C ARG A 111 -15.27 3.36 -17.80
N LEU A 112 -14.13 3.45 -17.11
CA LEU A 112 -13.98 2.93 -15.77
C LEU A 112 -14.82 3.72 -14.77
N SER A 113 -14.80 5.06 -14.85
CA SER A 113 -15.65 5.94 -14.04
C SER A 113 -17.13 5.67 -14.24
N TYR A 114 -17.59 5.50 -15.48
CA TYR A 114 -18.97 5.11 -15.78
C TYR A 114 -19.33 3.73 -15.19
N THR A 115 -18.41 2.78 -15.25
CA THR A 115 -18.61 1.44 -14.67
C THR A 115 -18.71 1.52 -13.15
N LEU A 116 -17.90 2.35 -12.49
CA LEU A 116 -18.00 2.59 -11.05
C LEU A 116 -19.36 3.18 -10.68
N ALA A 117 -19.79 4.22 -11.40
CA ALA A 117 -21.06 4.91 -11.16
C ALA A 117 -22.29 3.98 -11.30
N THR A 118 -22.23 3.04 -12.24
CA THR A 118 -23.34 2.12 -12.51
C THR A 118 -23.31 0.83 -11.70
N SER A 119 -22.15 0.45 -11.15
CA SER A 119 -21.97 -0.80 -10.40
C SER A 119 -22.05 -0.64 -8.89
N PHE A 120 -21.85 0.58 -8.37
CA PHE A 120 -21.74 0.86 -6.94
C PHE A 120 -22.64 2.01 -6.52
N THR A 121 -23.05 2.00 -5.24
CA THR A 121 -23.79 3.13 -4.68
C THR A 121 -22.86 4.29 -4.37
N VAL A 122 -23.40 5.52 -4.26
CA VAL A 122 -22.64 6.68 -3.79
C VAL A 122 -21.95 6.41 -2.45
N SER A 123 -22.61 5.66 -1.55
CA SER A 123 -22.02 5.28 -0.26
C SER A 123 -20.76 4.42 -0.44
N ASP A 124 -20.78 3.44 -1.35
CA ASP A 124 -19.62 2.58 -1.62
C ASP A 124 -18.45 3.38 -2.23
N LEU A 125 -18.76 4.34 -3.11
CA LEU A 125 -17.76 5.23 -3.69
C LEU A 125 -17.14 6.17 -2.65
N LEU A 126 -17.92 6.67 -1.69
CA LEU A 126 -17.41 7.47 -0.58
C LEU A 126 -16.56 6.66 0.41
N GLU A 127 -16.91 5.40 0.67
CA GLU A 127 -16.04 4.50 1.45
C GLU A 127 -14.72 4.22 0.72
N THR A 128 -14.77 4.07 -0.61
CA THR A 128 -13.56 3.98 -1.46
C THR A 128 -12.72 5.24 -1.36
N ALA A 129 -13.33 6.43 -1.36
CA ALA A 129 -12.63 7.71 -1.20
C ALA A 129 -11.94 7.79 0.18
N ARG A 130 -12.63 7.35 1.24
CA ARG A 130 -12.06 7.28 2.60
C ARG A 130 -10.85 6.34 2.65
N PHE A 131 -10.94 5.19 1.98
CA PHE A 131 -9.84 4.23 1.88
C PHE A 131 -8.62 4.83 1.16
N MET A 132 -8.82 5.46 -0.01
CA MET A 132 -7.76 6.14 -0.76
C MET A 132 -7.11 7.27 0.05
N HIS A 133 -7.88 8.04 0.82
CA HIS A 133 -7.32 9.02 1.75
C HIS A 133 -6.46 8.35 2.84
N GLY A 134 -6.85 7.18 3.33
CA GLY A 134 -6.04 6.37 4.24
C GLY A 134 -4.72 5.93 3.61
N VAL A 135 -4.73 5.54 2.34
CA VAL A 135 -3.52 5.23 1.55
C VAL A 135 -2.62 6.47 1.47
N TRP A 136 -3.15 7.60 1.02
CA TRP A 136 -2.43 8.89 0.96
C TRP A 136 -1.77 9.26 2.30
N SER A 137 -2.52 9.12 3.39
CA SER A 137 -2.05 9.43 4.74
C SER A 137 -0.86 8.56 5.13
N ASN A 138 -0.92 7.26 4.82
CA ASN A 138 0.19 6.34 5.09
C ASN A 138 1.42 6.63 4.22
N LEU A 139 1.24 6.91 2.93
CA LEU A 139 2.34 7.28 2.04
C LEU A 139 3.07 8.53 2.56
N THR A 140 2.31 9.50 3.03
CA THR A 140 2.84 10.72 3.66
C THR A 140 3.59 10.40 4.95
N ALA A 141 3.02 9.58 5.85
CA ALA A 141 3.66 9.21 7.11
C ALA A 141 4.97 8.44 6.92
N LEU A 142 5.00 7.52 5.94
CA LEU A 142 6.21 6.82 5.53
C LEU A 142 7.19 7.74 4.78
N GLY A 143 6.71 8.85 4.21
CA GLY A 143 7.50 9.72 3.36
C GLY A 143 7.93 9.02 2.07
N VAL A 144 7.03 8.28 1.43
CA VAL A 144 7.36 7.53 0.20
C VAL A 144 7.79 8.50 -0.91
N VAL A 145 8.95 8.25 -1.52
CA VAL A 145 9.56 9.15 -2.52
C VAL A 145 9.35 8.72 -3.98
N GLN A 146 8.85 7.50 -4.21
CA GLN A 146 8.60 6.98 -5.56
C GLN A 146 7.43 7.75 -6.22
N GLU A 147 7.66 8.38 -7.36
CA GLU A 147 6.63 9.17 -8.06
C GLU A 147 5.51 8.26 -8.62
N GLU A 148 5.83 7.02 -8.94
CA GLU A 148 4.94 6.06 -9.59
C GLU A 148 3.71 5.74 -8.74
N ILE A 149 3.85 5.62 -7.41
CA ILE A 149 2.72 5.36 -6.52
C ILE A 149 1.85 6.61 -6.33
N TRP A 150 2.46 7.79 -6.33
CA TRP A 150 1.73 9.05 -6.21
C TRP A 150 0.91 9.32 -7.48
N GLY A 151 1.51 9.12 -8.66
CA GLY A 151 0.80 9.21 -9.94
C GLY A 151 -0.31 8.16 -10.06
N ALA A 152 -0.07 6.93 -9.59
CA ALA A 152 -1.09 5.89 -9.55
C ALA A 152 -2.28 6.25 -8.65
N LEU A 153 -2.00 6.82 -7.46
CA LEU A 153 -3.02 7.27 -6.53
C LEU A 153 -3.81 8.47 -7.07
N ASP A 154 -3.15 9.42 -7.72
CA ASP A 154 -3.79 10.59 -8.35
C ASP A 154 -4.73 10.15 -9.49
N LEU A 155 -4.26 9.26 -10.38
CA LEU A 155 -5.10 8.71 -11.44
C LEU A 155 -6.33 7.97 -10.87
N ALA A 156 -6.13 7.13 -9.85
CA ALA A 156 -7.23 6.42 -9.19
C ALA A 156 -8.23 7.40 -8.53
N TRP A 157 -7.73 8.47 -7.92
CA TRP A 157 -8.56 9.52 -7.34
C TRP A 157 -9.40 10.25 -8.40
N LEU A 158 -8.82 10.60 -9.54
CA LEU A 158 -9.54 11.23 -10.65
C LEU A 158 -10.64 10.32 -11.22
N ILE A 159 -10.34 9.03 -11.42
CA ILE A 159 -11.32 8.02 -11.84
C ILE A 159 -12.51 7.98 -10.87
N LEU A 160 -12.22 7.96 -9.56
CA LEU A 160 -13.23 7.90 -8.51
C LEU A 160 -14.09 9.17 -8.47
N LEU A 161 -13.48 10.36 -8.56
CA LEU A 161 -14.20 11.62 -8.59
C LEU A 161 -15.13 11.73 -9.81
N GLU A 162 -14.65 11.33 -11.00
CA GLU A 162 -15.48 11.27 -12.20
C GLU A 162 -16.63 10.26 -12.01
N GLY A 163 -16.36 9.10 -11.39
CA GLY A 163 -17.40 8.12 -11.05
C GLY A 163 -18.46 8.66 -10.07
N ILE A 164 -18.04 9.35 -9.00
CA ILE A 164 -18.96 9.99 -8.05
C ILE A 164 -19.82 11.07 -8.73
N SER A 165 -19.24 11.83 -9.66
CA SER A 165 -19.97 12.88 -10.38
C SER A 165 -21.04 12.35 -11.33
N LEU A 166 -20.92 11.09 -11.75
CA LEU A 166 -21.84 10.41 -12.67
C LEU A 166 -22.92 9.56 -11.95
N ALA A 167 -22.76 9.32 -10.64
CA ALA A 167 -23.59 8.41 -9.84
C ALA A 167 -24.86 9.07 -9.27
#